data_AF-A0A1I8A3B1-F1
#
_entry.id   AF-A0A1I8A3B1-F1
#
_cell.length_a   1.000
_cell.length_b   1.000
_cell.length_c   1.000
_cell.angle_alpha   90.00
_cell.angle_beta   90.00
_cell.angle_gamma   90.00
#
_symmetry.space_group_name_H-M   'P 1'
#
loop_
_entity.id
_entity.type
_entity.pdbx_description
1 polymer ?
#
loop_
_entity_poly.entity_id
_entity_poly.type
_entity_poly.pdbx_seq_one_letter_code
_entity_poly.pdbx_strand_id
1 'polypeptide(L)'
;MFLQPFYIGFMMLITGIALANAGNAMNPARDFSPRLFTWIVGYGSEVWSYNDYCWFWIPLVFPFIGAGLGAWMYHLLIGIHIWNREDEEKTPILPISLKPSL
;
A
#
# COMPACT_ATOMS: atom_id res chain seq x y z
N MET A 1 -5.82 -21.15 -1.99
CA MET A 1 -5.40 -19.91 -1.28
C MET A 1 -3.87 -19.73 -1.23
N PHE A 2 -3.08 -20.30 -2.15
CA PHE A 2 -1.60 -20.23 -2.09
C PHE A 2 -0.96 -19.32 -3.15
N LEU A 3 -1.75 -18.75 -4.07
CA LEU A 3 -1.24 -17.96 -5.20
C LEU A 3 -1.15 -16.46 -4.89
N GLN A 4 -1.76 -16.00 -3.78
CA GLN A 4 -1.67 -14.62 -3.29
C GLN A 4 -0.25 -14.05 -3.24
N PRO A 5 0.77 -14.73 -2.68
CA PRO A 5 2.13 -14.19 -2.67
C PRO A 5 2.70 -13.95 -4.08
N PHE A 6 2.35 -14.81 -5.05
CA PHE A 6 2.77 -14.61 -6.45
C PHE A 6 2.13 -13.35 -7.04
N TYR A 7 0.83 -13.14 -6.83
CA TYR A 7 0.14 -11.95 -7.34
C TYR A 7 0.71 -10.65 -6.76
N ILE A 8 0.95 -10.61 -5.45
CA ILE A 8 1.54 -9.44 -4.79
C ILE A 8 2.97 -9.20 -5.31
N GLY A 9 3.76 -10.26 -5.48
CA GLY A 9 5.12 -10.18 -6.03
C GLY A 9 5.14 -9.65 -7.47
N PHE A 10 4.25 -10.15 -8.34
CA PHE A 10 4.14 -9.65 -9.71
C PHE A 10 3.69 -8.19 -9.77
N MET A 11 2.76 -7.76 -8.90
CA MET A 11 2.38 -6.35 -8.80
C MET A 11 3.60 -5.49 -8.43
N MET A 12 4.38 -5.89 -7.42
CA MET A 12 5.60 -5.17 -7.03
C MET A 12 6.65 -5.12 -8.15
N LEU A 13 6.82 -6.21 -8.90
CA LEU A 13 7.73 -6.27 -10.04
C LEU A 13 7.32 -5.29 -11.14
N ILE A 14 6.05 -5.31 -11.55
CA ILE A 14 5.52 -4.44 -12.60
C ILE A 14 5.66 -2.98 -12.19
N THR A 15 5.29 -2.62 -10.96
CA THR A 15 5.48 -1.26 -10.43
C THR A 15 6.95 -0.86 -10.43
N GLY A 16 7.86 -1.77 -10.04
CA GLY A 16 9.30 -1.51 -10.04
C GLY A 16 9.88 -1.24 -11.42
N ILE A 17 9.40 -1.93 -12.46
CA ILE A 17 9.83 -1.72 -13.84
C ILE A 17 9.22 -0.43 -14.41
N ALA A 18 7.95 -0.16 -14.14
CA ALA A 18 7.22 0.97 -14.71
C ALA A 18 7.52 2.32 -14.03
N LEU A 19 7.82 2.32 -12.73
CA LEU A 19 7.91 3.52 -11.88
C LEU A 19 9.26 3.60 -11.13
N ALA A 20 10.35 3.20 -11.80
CA ALA A 20 11.69 3.08 -11.21
C ALA A 20 12.32 4.40 -10.72
N ASN A 21 11.76 5.57 -11.06
CA ASN A 21 12.35 6.90 -10.83
C ASN A 21 12.75 7.18 -9.37
N ALA A 22 12.04 6.58 -8.40
CA ALA A 22 12.29 6.74 -6.97
C ALA A 22 12.76 5.44 -6.28
N GLY A 23 13.25 4.46 -7.05
CA GLY A 23 13.77 3.19 -6.50
C GLY A 23 12.71 2.26 -5.90
N ASN A 24 11.42 2.50 -6.20
CA ASN A 24 10.28 1.74 -5.68
C ASN A 24 10.20 1.72 -4.14
N ALA A 25 10.37 2.88 -3.51
CA ALA A 25 10.39 3.03 -2.06
C ALA A 25 8.98 3.07 -1.42
N MET A 26 8.14 2.09 -1.76
CA MET A 26 6.76 1.97 -1.26
C MET A 26 6.65 1.44 0.17
N ASN A 27 7.76 1.04 0.79
CA ASN A 27 7.78 0.51 2.14
C ASN A 27 8.81 1.29 2.97
N PRO A 28 8.36 2.03 4.01
CA PRO A 28 9.24 2.79 4.87
C PRO A 28 10.36 1.96 5.50
N ALA A 29 10.07 0.73 5.95
CA ALA A 29 11.08 -0.14 6.55
C ALA A 29 12.15 -0.60 5.54
N ARG A 30 11.76 -0.78 4.27
CA ARG A 30 12.64 -1.21 3.17
C ARG A 30 13.63 -0.12 2.74
N ASP A 31 13.34 1.14 3.07
CA ASP A 31 14.23 2.28 2.77
C ASP A 31 14.96 2.76 4.02
N PHE A 32 14.30 2.84 5.18
CA PHE A 32 14.90 3.32 6.42
C PHE A 32 15.94 2.35 7.00
N SER A 33 15.65 1.05 7.05
CA SER A 33 16.54 0.09 7.72
C SER A 33 17.91 -0.04 7.04
N PRO A 34 18.03 -0.13 5.69
CA PRO A 34 19.35 -0.19 5.07
C PRO A 34 20.11 1.14 5.21
N ARG A 35 19.42 2.29 5.20
CA ARG A 35 20.05 3.61 5.41
C ARG A 35 20.62 3.77 6.81
N LEU A 36 19.86 3.35 7.82
CA LEU A 36 20.33 3.38 9.20
C LEU A 36 21.55 2.48 9.37
N PHE A 37 21.53 1.29 8.76
CA PHE A 37 22.66 0.37 8.80
C PHE A 37 23.91 0.96 8.13
N THR A 38 23.79 1.52 6.91
CA THR A 38 24.94 2.12 6.22
C THR A 38 25.48 3.34 6.96
N TRP A 39 24.61 4.14 7.60
CA TRP A 39 25.03 5.22 8.48
C TRP A 39 25.89 4.72 9.65
N ILE A 40 25.44 3.66 10.35
CA ILE A 40 26.16 3.06 11.48
C ILE A 40 27.51 2.47 11.04
N VAL A 41 27.58 1.88 9.85
CA VAL A 41 28.82 1.31 9.28
C VAL A 41 29.82 2.39 8.83
N GLY A 42 29.43 3.67 8.87
CA GLY A 42 30.33 4.79 8.64
C GLY A 42 30.31 5.37 7.24
N TYR A 43 29.25 5.12 6.46
CA TYR A 43 29.06 5.75 5.13
C TYR A 43 28.79 7.27 5.22
N GLY A 44 28.72 7.85 6.41
CA GLY A 44 28.53 9.27 6.63
C GLY A 44 27.06 9.71 6.54
N SER A 45 26.81 10.99 6.81
CA SER A 45 25.45 11.56 6.79
C SER A 45 24.82 11.67 5.40
N GLU A 46 25.62 11.50 4.34
CA GLU A 46 25.15 11.60 2.95
C GLU A 46 24.06 10.58 2.61
N VAL A 47 23.97 9.46 3.35
CA VAL A 47 22.94 8.42 3.17
C VAL A 47 21.51 8.92 3.39
N TRP A 48 21.34 10.05 4.08
CA TRP A 48 20.05 10.70 4.35
C TRP A 48 19.68 11.72 3.26
N SER A 49 20.64 12.14 2.43
CA SER A 49 20.48 13.19 1.42
C SER A 49 20.64 12.65 0.00
N TYR A 50 20.00 13.31 -0.96
CA TYR A 50 20.23 13.09 -2.39
C TYR A 50 20.18 14.44 -3.09
N ASN A 51 21.26 14.80 -3.80
CA ASN A 51 21.39 16.06 -4.54
C ASN A 51 21.08 17.31 -3.68
N ASP A 52 21.67 17.38 -2.48
CA ASP A 52 21.45 18.41 -1.45
C ASP A 52 20.04 18.47 -0.83
N TYR A 53 19.12 17.57 -1.22
CA TYR A 53 17.80 17.43 -0.59
C TYR A 53 17.79 16.31 0.44
N CYS A 54 17.10 16.52 1.57
CA CYS A 54 16.80 15.44 2.51
C CYS A 54 15.79 14.49 1.87
N TRP A 55 16.27 13.41 1.25
CA TRP A 55 15.41 12.45 0.54
C TRP A 55 14.70 11.48 1.48
N PHE A 56 15.33 11.11 2.60
CA PHE A 56 14.89 10.01 3.47
C PHE A 56 13.45 10.14 4.00
N TRP A 57 12.93 11.36 4.17
CA TRP A 57 11.58 11.55 4.71
C TRP A 57 10.49 11.25 3.68
N ILE A 58 10.80 11.34 2.37
CA ILE A 58 9.82 11.09 1.30
C ILE A 58 9.38 9.61 1.33
N PRO A 59 10.30 8.61 1.23
CA PRO A 59 9.96 7.21 1.43
C PRO A 59 9.41 6.86 2.81
N LEU A 60 9.63 7.70 3.81
CA LEU A 60 9.12 7.46 5.15
C LEU A 60 7.64 7.85 5.27
N VAL A 61 7.23 8.98 4.70
CA VAL A 61 5.89 9.56 4.90
C VAL A 61 4.93 9.23 3.76
N PHE A 62 5.34 9.38 2.51
CA PHE A 62 4.43 9.23 1.36
C PHE A 62 3.84 7.82 1.20
N PRO A 63 4.54 6.72 1.54
CA PRO A 63 3.92 5.40 1.49
C PRO A 63 2.73 5.23 2.41
N PHE A 64 2.73 5.85 3.60
CA PHE A 64 1.57 5.78 4.50
C PHE A 64 0.36 6.52 3.91
N ILE A 65 0.61 7.70 3.33
CA ILE A 65 -0.43 8.48 2.66
C ILE A 65 -0.98 7.70 1.46
N GLY A 66 -0.10 7.18 0.61
CA GLY A 66 -0.46 6.40 -0.57
C GLY A 66 -1.21 5.11 -0.22
N ALA A 67 -0.80 4.40 0.82
CA ALA A 67 -1.50 3.20 1.30
C ALA A 67 -2.92 3.53 1.78
N GLY A 68 -3.09 4.61 2.55
CA GLY A 68 -4.41 5.07 3.00
C GLY A 68 -5.32 5.45 1.83
N LEU A 69 -4.82 6.27 0.90
CA LEU A 69 -5.56 6.68 -0.29
C LEU A 69 -5.92 5.49 -1.19
N GLY A 70 -4.98 4.56 -1.39
CA GLY A 70 -5.21 3.35 -2.19
C GLY A 70 -6.28 2.44 -1.58
N ALA A 71 -6.26 2.24 -0.26
CA ALA A 71 -7.27 1.46 0.45
C ALA A 71 -8.66 2.11 0.33
N TRP A 72 -8.74 3.44 0.48
CA TRP A 72 -10.00 4.17 0.30
C TRP A 72 -10.50 4.12 -1.15
N MET A 73 -9.62 4.29 -2.14
CA MET A 73 -9.98 4.13 -3.55
C MET A 73 -10.55 2.74 -3.84
N TYR A 74 -9.90 1.68 -3.32
CA TYR A 74 -10.41 0.32 -3.48
C TYR A 74 -11.81 0.18 -2.86
N HIS A 75 -12.01 0.69 -1.64
CA HIS A 75 -13.30 0.61 -0.98
C HIS A 75 -14.40 1.34 -1.74
N LEU A 76 -14.14 2.59 -2.16
CA LEU A 76 -15.12 3.42 -2.86
C LEU A 76 -15.46 2.90 -4.26
N LEU A 77 -14.46 2.45 -5.01
CA LEU A 77 -14.64 2.08 -6.42
C LEU A 77 -15.06 0.63 -6.59
N ILE A 78 -14.60 -0.27 -5.71
CA ILE A 78 -14.82 -1.71 -5.85
C ILE A 78 -15.57 -2.24 -4.64
N GLY A 79 -15.07 -2.02 -3.43
CA GLY A 79 -15.58 -2.63 -2.21
C GLY A 79 -17.08 -2.40 -1.98
N ILE A 80 -17.57 -1.17 -2.16
CA ILE A 80 -18.99 -0.80 -1.98
C ILE A 80 -19.89 -1.44 -3.05
N HIS A 81 -19.36 -1.73 -4.24
CA HIS A 81 -20.14 -2.25 -5.36
C HIS A 81 -20.20 -3.79 -5.37
N ILE A 82 -19.45 -4.46 -4.49
CA ILE A 82 -19.51 -5.91 -4.33
C ILE A 82 -20.60 -6.24 -3.31
N TRP A 83 -21.65 -6.97 -3.74
CA TRP A 83 -22.67 -7.52 -2.84
C TRP A 83 -22.05 -8.64 -2.00
N ASN A 84 -21.88 -8.41 -0.70
CA ASN A 84 -21.28 -9.40 0.17
C ASN A 84 -22.40 -10.25 0.80
N ARG A 85 -22.40 -11.55 0.51
CA ARG A 85 -23.42 -12.49 1.02
C ARG A 85 -23.33 -12.67 2.55
N GLU A 86 -22.23 -12.27 3.17
CA GLU A 86 -22.04 -12.24 4.63
C GLU A 86 -22.87 -11.13 5.32
N ASP A 87 -23.34 -10.14 4.57
CA ASP A 87 -24.23 -9.08 5.07
C ASP A 87 -25.65 -9.61 5.28
N GLU A 88 -26.05 -10.68 4.57
CA GLU A 88 -27.32 -11.38 4.75
C GLU A 88 -27.33 -12.17 6.08
N GLU A 89 -26.22 -12.81 6.47
CA GLU A 89 -26.12 -13.62 7.69
C GLU A 89 -26.17 -12.77 8.98
N LYS A 90 -25.77 -11.50 8.93
CA LYS A 90 -25.88 -10.53 10.04
C LYS A 90 -27.23 -9.82 10.15
N THR A 91 -28.21 -10.19 9.32
CA THR A 91 -29.59 -9.71 9.46
C THR A 91 -30.51 -10.83 9.96
N PRO A 92 -30.60 -11.10 11.27
CA PRO A 92 -31.52 -12.13 11.73
C PRO A 92 -32.99 -11.74 11.53
N ILE A 93 -33.31 -10.45 11.35
CA ILE A 93 -34.69 -9.97 11.26
C ILE A 93 -34.75 -8.57 10.61
N LEU A 94 -34.73 -8.51 9.27
CA LEU A 94 -35.30 -7.37 8.57
C LEU A 94 -36.47 -7.89 7.71
N PRO A 95 -37.67 -7.33 7.85
CA PRO A 95 -38.82 -7.79 7.11
C PRO A 95 -38.54 -7.67 5.61
N ILE A 96 -38.99 -8.69 4.87
CA ILE A 96 -38.93 -8.92 3.41
C ILE A 96 -39.22 -7.70 2.49
N SER A 97 -39.58 -6.55 3.06
CA SER A 97 -39.87 -5.29 2.37
C SER A 97 -38.65 -4.46 1.95
N LEU A 98 -37.43 -4.80 2.39
CA LEU A 98 -36.20 -4.05 2.04
C LEU A 98 -35.30 -4.80 1.05
N LYS A 99 -35.85 -5.69 0.23
CA LYS A 99 -35.12 -6.18 -0.94
C LYS A 99 -35.21 -5.11 -2.03
N PRO A 100 -34.11 -4.46 -2.45
CA PRO A 100 -34.19 -3.53 -3.58
C PRO A 100 -34.62 -4.34 -4.81
N SER A 101 -35.77 -3.97 -5.37
CA SER A 101 -36.28 -4.53 -6.61
C SER A 101 -35.58 -3.84 -7.78
N LEU A 102 -34.32 -4.18 -8.04
CA LEU A 102 -33.65 -3.97 -9.32
C LEU A 102 -32.45 -4.92 -9.46
#